data_AF-A0A4Y7T7M1-F1
#
_entry.id   AF-A0A4Y7T7M1-F1
#
_cell.length_a   1.000
_cell.length_b   1.000
_cell.length_c   1.000
_cell.angle_alpha   90.00
_cell.angle_beta   90.00
_cell.angle_gamma   90.00
#
_symmetry.space_group_name_H-M   'P 1'
#
loop_
_entity.id
_entity.type
_entity.pdbx_description
1 polymer ?
#
loop_
_entity_poly.entity_id
_entity_poly.type
_entity_poly.pdbx_seq_one_letter_code
_entity_poly.pdbx_strand_id
1 'polypeptide(L)'
;MATPAPGTFDVARRSLNTTLVESLGDVTQDLTEDQLFTTPFTLAEVEAAKKRIRNRDGSAAGADGITYKEVLLMDNDIVLGLCNACVERKDAPTSCVVKFMTQLLTARLAKFAESKGLLPPSQNGFREGYQTCNNMFILQGAIHRAKANGKPLYLGYIDMTNAFPSTDHATLWWKLHRMGAGGPMFD
;
A
#
# COMPACT_ATOMS: atom_id res chain seq x y z
N MET A 1 -8.66 26.05 -5.60
CA MET A 1 -7.46 26.09 -6.46
C MET A 1 -6.35 25.35 -5.73
N ALA A 2 -5.60 24.47 -6.41
CA ALA A 2 -4.46 23.80 -5.78
C ALA A 2 -3.39 24.85 -5.42
N THR A 3 -2.85 24.78 -4.21
CA THR A 3 -1.73 25.63 -3.79
C THR A 3 -0.53 25.34 -4.68
N PRO A 4 0.13 26.36 -5.26
CA PRO A 4 1.32 26.14 -6.08
C PRO A 4 2.42 25.49 -5.25
N ALA A 5 3.25 24.67 -5.90
CA ALA A 5 4.36 24.01 -5.24
C ALA A 5 5.32 25.06 -4.63
N PRO A 6 5.88 24.82 -3.43
CA PRO A 6 6.84 25.74 -2.83
C PRO A 6 8.09 25.87 -3.71
N GLY A 7 8.78 27.02 -3.67
CA GLY A 7 9.98 27.25 -4.48
C GLY A 7 11.15 26.31 -4.19
N THR A 8 11.10 25.57 -3.08
CA THR A 8 12.05 24.50 -2.71
C THR A 8 11.70 23.13 -3.30
N PHE A 9 10.58 23.03 -4.02
CA PHE A 9 10.17 21.78 -4.64
C PHE A 9 11.12 21.41 -5.77
N ASP A 10 11.66 20.19 -5.73
CA ASP A 10 12.62 19.70 -6.72
C ASP A 10 11.91 19.28 -8.02
N VAL A 11 11.63 20.28 -8.86
CA VAL A 11 11.01 20.09 -10.18
C VAL A 11 11.86 19.21 -11.07
N ALA A 12 13.20 19.34 -11.02
CA ALA A 12 14.11 18.57 -11.84
C ALA A 12 14.02 17.07 -11.52
N ARG A 13 14.00 16.71 -10.22
CA ARG A 13 13.83 15.33 -9.78
C ARG A 13 12.48 14.76 -10.17
N ARG A 14 11.41 15.55 -10.07
CA ARG A 14 10.07 15.12 -10.49
C ARG A 14 10.06 14.79 -11.99
N SER A 15 10.54 15.70 -12.83
CA SER A 15 10.62 15.48 -14.28
C SER A 15 11.47 14.26 -14.63
N LEU A 16 12.61 14.09 -13.95
CA LEU A 16 13.47 12.92 -14.13
C LEU A 16 12.74 11.61 -13.79
N ASN A 17 11.97 11.56 -12.70
CA ASN A 17 11.22 10.35 -12.34
C ASN A 17 10.19 9.98 -13.43
N THR A 18 9.53 10.97 -14.04
CA THR A 18 8.61 10.72 -15.16
C THR A 18 9.34 10.06 -16.33
N THR A 19 10.46 10.63 -16.77
CA THR A 19 11.26 10.06 -17.87
C THR A 19 11.78 8.66 -17.54
N LEU A 20 12.18 8.41 -16.28
CA LEU A 20 12.64 7.10 -15.86
C LEU A 20 11.54 6.04 -15.90
N VAL A 21 10.32 6.37 -15.46
CA VAL A 21 9.17 5.44 -15.57
C VAL A 21 8.82 5.17 -17.02
N GLU A 22 8.80 6.18 -17.88
CA GLU A 22 8.56 6.01 -19.32
C GLU A 22 9.62 5.10 -19.98
N SER A 23 10.84 5.06 -19.44
CA SER A 23 11.91 4.19 -19.95
C SER A 23 11.87 2.74 -19.47
N LEU A 24 11.02 2.40 -18.50
CA LEU A 24 10.92 1.03 -17.96
C LEU A 24 10.32 0.02 -18.95
N GLY A 25 9.60 0.50 -19.97
CA GLY A 25 8.84 -0.34 -20.89
C GLY A 25 7.58 -0.95 -20.27
N ASP A 26 6.85 -1.75 -21.04
CA ASP A 26 5.54 -2.30 -20.66
C ASP A 26 5.64 -3.58 -19.81
N VAL A 27 6.84 -4.11 -19.59
CA VAL A 27 7.08 -5.35 -18.84
C VAL A 27 8.26 -5.14 -17.93
N THR A 28 8.00 -5.11 -16.63
CA THR A 28 9.04 -4.95 -15.62
C THR A 28 9.42 -6.30 -15.01
N GLN A 29 10.65 -6.38 -14.50
CA GLN A 29 11.11 -7.58 -13.81
C GLN A 29 10.79 -7.49 -12.32
N ASP A 30 10.20 -8.55 -11.77
CA ASP A 30 10.08 -8.74 -10.33
C ASP A 30 11.45 -9.11 -9.75
N LEU A 31 12.01 -8.23 -8.92
CA LEU A 31 13.30 -8.43 -8.26
C LEU A 31 13.13 -8.80 -6.78
N THR A 32 11.94 -9.24 -6.38
CA THR A 32 11.72 -9.84 -5.06
C THR A 32 12.21 -11.29 -5.06
N GLU A 33 12.82 -11.73 -3.95
CA GLU A 33 13.35 -13.09 -3.82
C GLU A 33 12.27 -14.16 -4.03
N ASP A 34 11.06 -13.89 -3.52
CA ASP A 34 9.90 -14.78 -3.62
C ASP A 34 9.09 -14.62 -4.92
N GLN A 35 9.49 -13.74 -5.85
CA GLN A 35 8.72 -13.39 -7.05
C GLN A 35 7.26 -13.03 -6.72
N LEU A 36 7.09 -12.23 -5.67
CA LEU A 36 5.81 -11.95 -5.03
C LEU A 36 4.82 -11.24 -5.95
N PHE A 37 5.26 -10.52 -6.96
CA PHE A 37 4.43 -9.75 -7.88
C PHE A 37 4.29 -10.39 -9.26
N THR A 38 5.04 -11.47 -9.50
CA THR A 38 4.91 -12.33 -10.69
C THR A 38 4.09 -13.59 -10.44
N THR A 39 4.25 -14.19 -9.26
CA THR A 39 3.53 -15.43 -8.93
C THR A 39 2.01 -15.21 -8.89
N PRO A 40 1.19 -16.13 -9.43
CA PRO A 40 -0.26 -16.04 -9.29
C PRO A 40 -0.69 -16.01 -7.82
N PHE A 41 -1.85 -15.43 -7.54
CA PHE A 41 -2.49 -15.60 -6.23
C PHE A 41 -2.73 -17.08 -5.97
N THR A 42 -2.71 -17.44 -4.68
CA THR A 42 -2.94 -18.80 -4.20
C THR A 42 -4.28 -18.91 -3.48
N LEU A 43 -4.80 -20.13 -3.37
CA LEU A 43 -6.03 -20.41 -2.62
C LEU A 43 -5.91 -19.98 -1.14
N ALA A 44 -4.74 -20.21 -0.53
CA ALA A 44 -4.46 -19.83 0.85
C ALA A 44 -4.54 -18.30 1.05
N GLU A 45 -4.08 -17.50 0.08
CA GLU A 45 -4.19 -16.04 0.14
C GLU A 45 -5.66 -15.59 0.07
N VAL A 46 -6.47 -16.22 -0.78
CA VAL A 46 -7.92 -15.94 -0.89
C VAL A 46 -8.63 -16.29 0.42
N GLU A 47 -8.35 -17.45 1.00
CA GLU A 47 -8.91 -17.87 2.30
C GLU A 47 -8.55 -16.90 3.42
N ALA A 48 -7.27 -16.51 3.50
CA ALA A 48 -6.79 -15.55 4.49
C ALA A 48 -7.44 -14.17 4.29
N ALA A 49 -7.61 -13.73 3.04
CA ALA A 49 -8.30 -12.47 2.72
C ALA A 49 -9.78 -12.52 3.11
N LYS A 50 -10.49 -13.62 2.79
CA LYS A 50 -11.89 -13.81 3.20
C LYS A 50 -12.06 -13.80 4.72
N LYS A 51 -11.14 -14.43 5.45
CA LYS A 51 -11.14 -14.37 6.92
C LYS A 51 -11.02 -12.94 7.45
N ARG A 52 -10.18 -12.09 6.83
CA ARG A 52 -10.00 -10.68 7.21
C ARG A 52 -11.23 -9.81 6.96
N ILE A 53 -12.02 -10.11 5.93
CA ILE A 53 -13.23 -9.33 5.61
C ILE A 53 -14.50 -9.87 6.28
N ARG A 54 -14.46 -11.06 6.91
CA ARG A 54 -15.63 -11.72 7.51
C ARG A 54 -16.42 -10.83 8.48
N ASN A 55 -15.72 -9.97 9.23
CA ASN A 55 -16.32 -9.10 10.23
C ASN A 55 -16.47 -7.64 9.75
N ARG A 56 -16.31 -7.38 8.45
CA ARG A 56 -16.49 -6.04 7.86
C ARG A 56 -17.93 -5.83 7.42
N ASP A 57 -18.82 -5.65 8.39
CA ASP A 57 -20.21 -5.26 8.12
C ASP A 57 -20.30 -3.78 7.69
N GLY A 58 -21.25 -3.48 6.80
CA GLY A 58 -21.56 -2.10 6.38
C GLY A 58 -20.60 -1.47 5.37
N SER A 59 -19.71 -2.25 4.75
CA SER A 59 -18.87 -1.75 3.65
C SER A 59 -19.73 -1.43 2.42
N ALA A 60 -19.46 -0.28 1.77
CA ALA A 60 -20.18 0.12 0.57
C ALA A 60 -20.06 -0.94 -0.55
N ALA A 61 -21.13 -1.11 -1.33
CA ALA A 61 -21.15 -1.97 -2.50
C ALA A 61 -20.15 -1.51 -3.57
N GLY A 62 -19.84 -2.41 -4.51
CA GLY A 62 -19.15 -2.09 -5.77
C GLY A 62 -20.10 -1.36 -6.72
N ALA A 63 -19.56 -0.89 -7.86
CA ALA A 63 -20.37 -0.25 -8.90
C ALA A 63 -21.46 -1.17 -9.48
N ASP A 64 -21.28 -2.48 -9.30
CA ASP A 64 -22.17 -3.56 -9.71
C ASP A 64 -23.10 -4.07 -8.59
N GLY A 65 -23.10 -3.42 -7.42
CA GLY A 65 -23.95 -3.79 -6.29
C GLY A 65 -23.43 -4.94 -5.43
N ILE A 66 -22.35 -5.62 -5.83
CA ILE A 66 -21.73 -6.69 -5.03
C ILE A 66 -21.12 -6.06 -3.76
N THR A 67 -21.22 -6.72 -2.61
CA THR A 67 -20.58 -6.33 -1.34
C THR A 67 -19.61 -7.44 -0.88
N TYR A 68 -18.95 -7.24 0.27
CA TYR A 68 -18.14 -8.31 0.86
C TYR A 68 -18.95 -9.55 1.23
N LYS A 69 -20.27 -9.43 1.49
CA LYS A 69 -21.13 -10.57 1.80
C LYS A 69 -21.23 -11.52 0.61
N GLU A 70 -21.42 -10.98 -0.59
CA GLU A 70 -21.47 -11.75 -1.82
C GLU A 70 -20.11 -12.40 -2.11
N VAL A 71 -19.00 -11.67 -1.93
CA VAL A 71 -17.64 -12.24 -2.10
C VAL A 71 -17.38 -13.39 -1.11
N LEU A 72 -17.88 -13.29 0.12
CA LEU A 72 -17.78 -14.35 1.12
C LEU A 72 -18.58 -15.60 0.74
N LEU A 73 -19.68 -15.46 0.00
CA LEU A 73 -20.53 -16.55 -0.47
C LEU A 73 -20.01 -17.22 -1.76
N MET A 74 -19.22 -16.53 -2.57
CA MET A 74 -18.61 -17.10 -3.78
C MET A 74 -17.63 -18.22 -3.45
N ASP A 75 -17.45 -19.20 -4.35
CA ASP A 75 -16.42 -20.22 -4.20
C ASP A 75 -15.01 -19.62 -4.27
N ASN A 76 -14.10 -20.13 -3.44
CA ASN A 76 -12.73 -19.63 -3.38
C ASN A 76 -12.00 -19.81 -4.72
N ASP A 77 -12.21 -20.93 -5.41
CA ASP A 77 -11.60 -21.23 -6.71
C ASP A 77 -12.08 -20.28 -7.80
N ILE A 78 -13.36 -19.88 -7.77
CA ILE A 78 -13.92 -18.90 -8.72
C ILE A 78 -13.29 -17.53 -8.48
N VAL A 79 -13.24 -17.09 -7.23
CA VAL A 79 -12.62 -15.79 -6.87
C VAL A 79 -11.14 -15.78 -7.23
N LEU A 80 -10.43 -16.89 -6.95
CA LEU A 80 -9.03 -17.07 -7.29
C LEU A 80 -8.80 -16.99 -8.81
N GLY A 81 -9.57 -17.76 -9.58
CA GLY A 81 -9.48 -17.78 -11.03
C GLY A 81 -9.74 -16.41 -11.64
N LEU A 82 -10.74 -15.69 -11.13
CA LEU A 82 -11.04 -14.32 -11.56
C LEU A 82 -9.87 -13.36 -11.27
N CYS A 83 -9.34 -13.35 -10.05
CA CYS A 83 -8.22 -12.47 -9.68
C CYS A 83 -6.97 -12.75 -10.52
N ASN A 84 -6.63 -14.02 -10.76
CA ASN A 84 -5.47 -14.38 -11.57
C ASN A 84 -5.66 -14.05 -13.05
N ALA A 85 -6.86 -14.27 -13.60
CA ALA A 85 -7.18 -13.88 -14.97
C ALA A 85 -7.09 -12.36 -15.18
N CYS A 86 -7.49 -11.56 -14.18
CA CYS A 86 -7.31 -10.11 -14.22
C CYS A 86 -5.82 -9.71 -14.32
N VAL A 87 -4.96 -10.31 -13.50
CA VAL A 87 -3.51 -10.04 -13.53
C VAL A 87 -2.90 -10.44 -14.87
N GLU A 88 -3.23 -11.63 -15.38
CA GLU A 88 -2.71 -12.11 -16.67
C GLU A 88 -3.13 -11.20 -17.84
N ARG A 89 -4.35 -10.67 -17.80
CA ARG A 89 -4.90 -9.80 -18.85
C ARG A 89 -4.54 -8.32 -18.66
N LYS A 90 -3.80 -7.96 -17.61
CA LYS A 90 -3.54 -6.58 -17.20
C LYS A 90 -4.83 -5.75 -17.08
N ASP A 91 -5.84 -6.36 -16.47
CA ASP A 91 -7.17 -5.78 -16.32
C ASP A 91 -7.57 -5.73 -14.83
N ALA A 92 -8.59 -4.93 -14.50
CA ALA A 92 -9.13 -4.84 -13.16
C ALA A 92 -10.61 -5.26 -13.15
N PRO A 93 -11.07 -6.01 -12.14
CA PRO A 93 -12.48 -6.33 -12.02
C PRO A 93 -13.29 -5.06 -11.75
N THR A 94 -14.47 -4.93 -12.34
CA THR A 94 -15.34 -3.74 -12.25
C THR A 94 -16.26 -3.72 -11.01
N SER A 95 -16.09 -4.69 -10.10
CA SER A 95 -17.00 -5.00 -8.99
C SER A 95 -16.38 -4.81 -7.60
N CYS A 96 -17.10 -5.18 -6.53
CA CYS A 96 -16.49 -5.32 -5.19
C CYS A 96 -15.33 -6.32 -5.13
N VAL A 97 -15.16 -7.18 -6.15
CA VAL A 97 -13.96 -8.01 -6.31
C VAL A 97 -12.72 -7.14 -6.48
N VAL A 98 -12.82 -5.91 -6.99
CA VAL A 98 -11.68 -4.98 -7.03
C VAL A 98 -11.16 -4.69 -5.63
N LYS A 99 -12.07 -4.46 -4.66
CA LYS A 99 -11.69 -4.20 -3.27
C LYS A 99 -11.05 -5.44 -2.66
N PHE A 100 -11.58 -6.62 -2.98
CA PHE A 100 -11.00 -7.89 -2.54
C PHE A 100 -9.60 -8.10 -3.13
N MET A 101 -9.41 -7.88 -4.42
CA MET A 101 -8.12 -7.97 -5.11
C MET A 101 -7.12 -6.94 -4.55
N THR A 102 -7.57 -5.71 -4.27
CA THR A 102 -6.75 -4.71 -3.58
C THR A 102 -6.29 -5.20 -2.20
N GLN A 103 -7.12 -5.95 -1.45
CA GLN A 103 -6.70 -6.54 -0.17
C GLN A 103 -5.65 -7.65 -0.34
N LEU A 104 -5.70 -8.42 -1.43
CA LEU A 104 -4.66 -9.40 -1.77
C LEU A 104 -3.34 -8.70 -2.11
N LEU A 105 -3.38 -7.70 -3.00
CA LEU A 105 -2.23 -6.88 -3.36
C LEU A 105 -1.64 -6.15 -2.16
N THR A 106 -2.49 -5.59 -1.28
CA THR A 106 -2.04 -4.92 -0.04
C THR A 106 -1.33 -5.89 0.88
N ALA A 107 -1.79 -7.15 0.99
CA ALA A 107 -1.12 -8.15 1.81
C ALA A 107 0.26 -8.50 1.26
N ARG A 108 0.40 -8.61 -0.07
CA ARG A 108 1.70 -8.82 -0.73
C ARG A 108 2.63 -7.63 -0.53
N LEU A 109 2.16 -6.41 -0.75
CA LEU A 109 2.94 -5.19 -0.48
C LEU A 109 3.39 -5.09 0.98
N ALA A 110 2.52 -5.45 1.93
CA ALA A 110 2.87 -5.49 3.35
C ALA A 110 3.95 -6.54 3.63
N LYS A 111 3.80 -7.77 3.10
CA LYS A 111 4.83 -8.82 3.22
C LYS A 111 6.17 -8.35 2.65
N PHE A 112 6.16 -7.73 1.48
CA PHE A 112 7.35 -7.16 0.83
C PHE A 112 8.00 -6.05 1.68
N ALA A 113 7.20 -5.14 2.22
CA ALA A 113 7.68 -4.04 3.06
C ALA A 113 8.33 -4.54 4.36
N GLU A 114 7.73 -5.55 5.00
CA GLU A 114 8.26 -6.18 6.21
C GLU A 114 9.52 -7.02 5.93
N SER A 115 9.50 -7.87 4.90
CA SER A 115 10.62 -8.79 4.60
C SER A 115 11.89 -8.05 4.23
N LYS A 116 11.77 -6.89 3.56
CA LYS A 116 12.90 -6.02 3.24
C LYS A 116 13.21 -4.97 4.32
N GLY A 117 12.47 -4.95 5.43
CA GLY A 117 12.66 -3.97 6.51
C GLY A 117 12.51 -2.52 6.04
N LEU A 118 11.62 -2.27 5.07
CA LEU A 118 11.48 -0.97 4.41
C LEU A 118 10.79 0.07 5.29
N LEU A 119 10.02 -0.39 6.28
CA LEU A 119 9.28 0.48 7.20
C LEU A 119 10.10 0.72 8.47
N PRO A 120 10.35 2.00 8.84
CA PRO A 120 11.08 2.30 10.06
C PRO A 120 10.27 1.84 11.31
N PRO A 121 10.93 1.51 12.43
CA PRO A 121 10.25 1.09 13.65
C PRO A 121 9.28 2.13 14.24
N SER A 122 9.44 3.40 13.88
CA SER A 122 8.56 4.51 14.29
C SER A 122 7.27 4.60 13.47
N GLN A 123 7.16 3.86 12.35
CA GLN A 123 5.95 3.84 11.53
C GLN A 123 4.95 2.82 12.08
N ASN A 124 3.88 3.34 12.67
CA ASN A 124 2.83 2.52 13.27
C ASN A 124 1.53 2.52 12.45
N GLY A 125 1.28 3.58 11.67
CA GLY A 125 0.07 3.70 10.87
C GLY A 125 0.02 2.62 9.79
N PHE A 126 -1.15 2.00 9.63
CA PHE A 126 -1.42 0.98 8.59
C PHE A 126 -0.49 -0.24 8.61
N ARG A 127 0.13 -0.54 9.77
CA ARG A 127 1.04 -1.66 9.96
C ARG A 127 0.44 -2.66 10.95
N GLU A 128 0.36 -3.93 10.57
CA GLU A 128 -0.22 -4.97 11.41
C GLU A 128 0.57 -5.14 12.72
N GLY A 129 -0.14 -5.27 13.84
CA GLY A 129 0.48 -5.38 15.17
C GLY A 129 0.92 -4.06 15.80
N TYR A 130 0.84 -2.94 15.08
CA TYR A 130 1.17 -1.61 15.60
C TYR A 130 -0.08 -0.80 15.93
N GLN A 131 0.01 0.00 17.00
CA GLN A 131 -1.10 0.83 17.48
C GLN A 131 -0.66 2.28 17.71
N THR A 132 -1.62 3.20 17.72
CA THR A 132 -1.38 4.62 18.01
C THR A 132 -0.79 4.83 19.41
N CYS A 133 -1.14 3.97 20.38
CA CYS A 133 -0.63 3.98 21.74
C CYS A 133 0.90 3.87 21.82
N ASN A 134 1.54 3.16 20.88
CA ASN A 134 3.00 3.02 20.87
C ASN A 134 3.70 4.38 20.66
N ASN A 135 3.20 5.21 19.75
CA ASN A 135 3.77 6.55 19.52
C ASN A 135 3.49 7.50 20.68
N MET A 136 2.31 7.38 21.31
CA MET A 136 1.99 8.15 22.51
C MET A 136 2.92 7.79 23.67
N PHE A 137 3.23 6.51 23.85
CA PHE A 137 4.18 6.05 24.87
C PHE A 137 5.59 6.61 24.63
N ILE A 138 6.08 6.58 23.39
CA ILE A 138 7.38 7.17 23.02
C ILE A 138 7.41 8.67 23.34
N LEU A 139 6.35 9.40 22.99
CA LEU A 139 6.24 10.83 23.28
C LEU A 139 6.24 11.12 24.79
N GLN A 140 5.48 10.34 25.58
CA GLN A 140 5.46 10.46 27.05
C GLN A 140 6.86 10.21 27.64
N GLY A 141 7.57 9.21 27.15
CA GLY A 141 8.96 8.94 27.54
C GLY A 141 9.89 10.13 27.25
N ALA A 142 9.77 10.74 26.07
CA ALA A 142 10.52 11.94 25.71
C ALA A 142 10.22 13.12 26.64
N ILE A 143 8.94 13.34 26.97
CA ILE A 143 8.49 14.39 27.90
C ILE A 143 9.08 14.16 29.29
N HIS A 144 8.99 12.94 29.83
CA HIS A 144 9.54 12.61 31.13
C HIS A 144 11.06 12.78 31.19
N ARG A 145 11.77 12.36 30.14
CA ARG A 145 13.23 12.51 30.05
C ARG A 145 13.66 13.98 30.01
N ALA A 146 12.96 14.82 29.24
CA ALA A 146 13.21 16.26 29.19
C ALA A 146 12.99 16.91 30.57
N LYS A 147 11.88 16.61 31.23
CA LYS A 147 11.57 17.09 32.59
C LYS A 147 12.65 16.69 33.60
N ALA A 148 13.04 15.41 33.61
CA ALA A 148 14.06 14.89 34.54
C ALA A 148 15.42 15.57 34.36
N ASN A 149 15.76 15.97 33.14
CA ASN A 149 17.02 16.64 32.83
C ASN A 149 16.93 18.18 32.93
N GLY A 150 15.77 18.74 33.30
CA GLY A 150 15.55 20.19 33.33
C GLY A 150 15.69 20.88 31.97
N LYS A 151 15.48 20.15 30.87
CA LYS A 151 15.62 20.68 29.50
C LYS A 151 14.25 20.84 28.81
N PRO A 152 14.07 21.89 27.98
CA PRO A 152 12.87 22.00 27.16
C PRO A 152 12.80 20.89 26.11
N LEU A 153 11.59 20.42 25.81
CA LEU A 153 11.29 19.55 24.67
C LEU A 153 10.52 20.37 23.63
N TYR A 154 11.05 20.47 22.42
CA TYR A 154 10.39 21.10 21.29
C TYR A 154 9.76 20.02 20.40
N LEU A 155 8.50 20.24 20.01
CA LEU A 155 7.73 19.30 19.18
C LEU A 155 7.28 19.99 17.90
N GLY A 156 7.46 19.32 16.76
CA GLY A 156 6.92 19.73 15.47
C GLY A 156 5.83 18.74 15.04
N TYR A 157 4.63 19.25 14.76
CA TYR A 157 3.55 18.48 14.16
C TYR A 157 3.54 18.76 12.68
N ILE A 158 3.77 17.73 11.87
CA ILE A 158 3.77 17.82 10.41
C ILE A 158 2.60 17.01 9.91
N ASP A 159 1.73 17.63 9.13
CA ASP A 159 0.60 16.98 8.46
C ASP A 159 0.65 17.28 6.97
N MET A 160 0.31 16.28 6.17
CA MET A 160 0.34 16.38 4.71
C MET A 160 -1.06 16.69 4.18
N THR A 161 -1.24 17.87 3.60
CA THR A 161 -2.50 18.25 2.94
C THR A 161 -2.77 17.33 1.74
N ASN A 162 -3.94 16.68 1.71
CA ASN A 162 -4.39 15.84 0.58
C ASN A 162 -3.36 14.77 0.16
N ALA A 163 -2.78 14.03 1.10
CA ALA A 163 -1.70 13.07 0.82
C ALA A 163 -2.02 12.08 -0.32
N PHE A 164 -3.20 11.45 -0.34
CA PHE A 164 -3.54 10.50 -1.41
C PHE A 164 -3.73 11.18 -2.78
N PRO A 165 -4.59 12.21 -2.94
CA PRO A 165 -4.78 12.84 -4.26
C PRO A 165 -3.55 13.61 -4.76
N SER A 166 -2.64 14.03 -3.89
CA SER A 166 -1.44 14.79 -4.26
C SER A 166 -0.21 13.94 -4.55
N THR A 167 -0.30 12.61 -4.41
CA THR A 167 0.84 11.72 -4.65
C THR A 167 1.21 11.68 -6.13
N ASP A 168 2.46 11.98 -6.46
CA ASP A 168 2.99 11.87 -7.82
C ASP A 168 3.22 10.40 -8.19
N HIS A 169 2.40 9.87 -9.10
CA HIS A 169 2.40 8.45 -9.44
C HIS A 169 3.74 8.01 -10.06
N ALA A 170 4.33 8.80 -10.96
CA ALA A 170 5.63 8.45 -11.55
C ALA A 170 6.73 8.30 -10.49
N THR A 171 6.79 9.22 -9.54
CA THR A 171 7.73 9.13 -8.42
C THR A 171 7.46 7.92 -7.53
N LEU A 172 6.20 7.59 -7.26
CA LEU A 172 5.83 6.41 -6.48
C LEU A 172 6.23 5.11 -7.20
N TRP A 173 5.87 4.98 -8.48
CA TRP A 173 6.20 3.81 -9.30
C TRP A 173 7.71 3.61 -9.43
N TRP A 174 8.44 4.68 -9.73
CA TRP A 174 9.91 4.62 -9.79
C TRP A 174 10.54 4.19 -8.47
N LYS A 175 10.02 4.68 -7.33
CA LYS A 175 10.50 4.24 -6.00
C LYS A 175 10.25 2.76 -5.76
N LEU A 176 9.04 2.28 -6.02
CA LEU A 176 8.69 0.87 -5.84
C LEU A 176 9.54 -0.03 -6.75
N HIS A 177 9.72 0.38 -8.01
CA HIS A 177 10.56 -0.35 -8.96
C HIS A 177 12.02 -0.45 -8.49
N ARG A 178 12.60 0.67 -8.04
CA ARG A 178 13.96 0.68 -7.47
C ARG A 178 14.11 -0.16 -6.20
N MET A 179 13.03 -0.37 -5.45
CA MET A 179 13.02 -1.24 -4.27
C MET A 179 12.90 -2.73 -4.65
N GLY A 180 12.67 -3.02 -5.93
CA GLY A 180 12.64 -4.35 -6.54
C GLY A 180 11.24 -4.88 -6.80
N ALA A 181 10.20 -4.05 -6.70
CA ALA A 181 8.86 -4.44 -7.10
C ALA A 181 8.70 -4.31 -8.62
N GLY A 182 8.11 -5.29 -9.27
CA GLY A 182 7.90 -5.32 -10.72
C GLY A 182 7.18 -6.61 -11.12
N GLY A 183 6.90 -6.78 -12.40
CA GLY A 183 6.16 -7.93 -12.95
C GLY A 183 4.68 -7.65 -13.19
N PRO A 184 3.90 -8.67 -13.61
CA PRO A 184 2.52 -8.52 -14.10
C PRO A 184 1.55 -7.76 -13.19
N MET A 185 1.73 -7.80 -11.87
CA MET A 185 0.88 -7.02 -10.93
C MET A 185 1.21 -5.53 -10.87
N PHE A 186 2.34 -5.13 -11.46
CA PHE A 186 2.86 -3.77 -11.55
C PHE A 186 2.82 -3.19 -12.97
N ASP A 187 2.67 -4.06 -13.98
CA ASP A 187 2.73 -3.75 -15.42
C ASP A 187 1.38 -3.38 -16.06
#